data_AF-A0A1Z9EDA7-F1
#
_entry.id   AF-A0A1Z9EDA7-F1
#
_cell.length_a   1.000
_cell.length_b   1.000
_cell.length_c   1.000
_cell.angle_alpha   90.00
_cell.angle_beta   90.00
_cell.angle_gamma   90.00
#
_symmetry.space_group_name_H-M   'P 1'
#
loop_
_entity.id
_entity.type
_entity.pdbx_description
1 polymer ?
#
loop_
_entity_poly.entity_id
_entity_poly.type
_entity_poly.pdbx_seq_one_letter_code
_entity_poly.pdbx_strand_id
1 'polypeptide(L)'
;MKQWIVRAMLVVFGIWLGAVLLPGDWRAGMQRQALEVTAGARECTALWAASQTDRLDARAPLFVEFPGIVPAIQRGGAFGGSFSRAIATDIFKASEEGIAYARRLLRIEAVAPHTWMIYLPLVNVVVFETEDGLVLVDAGVAAAGPVIRELIASVTDAPIYTIIYTHCHADHACGTWALMKDNPHIVAQADLPACFDRYIELPGSLAEYMGQPVASLPTSRDDLVYPTKTFRGEMTLTVGGEDFVLRARPGET
;
A
#
# COMPACT_ATOMS: atom_id res chain seq x y z
N MET A 1 9.03 -36.29 42.87
CA MET A 1 8.67 -36.69 41.48
C MET A 1 7.42 -37.57 41.39
N LYS A 2 7.36 -38.77 42.00
CA LYS A 2 6.20 -39.69 41.88
C LYS A 2 4.84 -39.08 42.27
N GLN A 3 4.78 -38.28 43.34
CA GLN A 3 3.52 -37.67 43.81
C GLN A 3 2.97 -36.58 42.87
N TRP A 4 3.84 -35.90 42.12
CA TRP A 4 3.44 -34.84 41.19
C TRP A 4 2.85 -35.44 39.89
N ILE A 5 3.43 -36.55 39.44
CA ILE A 5 2.91 -37.33 38.30
C ILE A 5 1.52 -37.90 38.62
N VAL A 6 1.33 -38.46 39.82
CA VAL A 6 0.02 -38.98 40.25
C VAL A 6 -1.03 -37.86 40.31
N ARG A 7 -0.67 -36.68 40.84
CA ARG A 7 -1.58 -35.51 40.87
C ARG A 7 -1.93 -35.02 39.46
N ALA A 8 -0.96 -34.95 38.55
CA ALA A 8 -1.20 -34.59 37.16
C ALA A 8 -2.10 -35.61 36.45
N MET A 9 -1.87 -36.91 36.67
CA MET A 9 -2.72 -37.97 36.11
C MET A 9 -4.16 -37.91 36.63
N LEU A 10 -4.37 -37.59 37.91
CA LEU A 10 -5.71 -37.43 38.47
C LEU A 10 -6.46 -36.23 37.88
N VAL A 11 -5.76 -35.13 37.60
CA VAL A 11 -6.34 -33.95 36.92
C VAL A 11 -6.72 -34.31 35.48
N VAL A 12 -5.82 -34.95 34.73
CA VAL A 12 -6.10 -35.39 33.36
C VAL A 12 -7.26 -36.39 33.31
N PHE A 13 -7.30 -37.34 34.25
CA PHE A 13 -8.39 -38.31 34.36
C PHE A 13 -9.73 -37.63 34.72
N GLY A 14 -9.73 -36.65 35.64
CA GLY A 14 -10.93 -35.88 35.96
C GLY A 14 -11.45 -35.06 34.79
N ILE A 15 -10.56 -34.44 34.00
CA ILE A 15 -10.91 -33.72 32.77
C ILE A 15 -11.51 -34.69 31.74
N TRP A 16 -10.90 -35.86 31.55
CA TRP A 16 -11.39 -36.88 30.61
C TRP A 16 -12.75 -37.44 31.04
N LEU A 17 -12.92 -37.76 32.32
CA LEU A 17 -14.17 -38.28 32.87
C LEU A 17 -15.31 -37.26 32.73
N GLY A 18 -15.03 -35.98 32.98
CA GLY A 18 -15.97 -34.88 32.73
C GLY A 18 -16.32 -34.75 31.24
N ALA A 19 -15.33 -34.81 30.36
CA ALA A 19 -15.54 -34.71 28.92
C ALA A 19 -16.34 -35.89 28.32
N VAL A 20 -16.35 -37.07 28.95
CA VAL A 20 -17.07 -38.26 28.46
C VAL A 20 -18.47 -38.38 29.09
N LEU A 21 -18.60 -38.12 30.40
CA LEU A 21 -19.82 -38.39 31.16
C LEU A 21 -20.78 -37.20 31.29
N LEU A 22 -20.36 -35.97 30.96
CA LEU A 22 -21.23 -34.80 31.09
C LEU A 22 -22.25 -34.72 29.95
N PRO A 23 -23.52 -34.38 30.25
CA PRO A 23 -24.56 -34.08 29.26
C PRO A 23 -24.07 -33.08 28.19
N GLY A 24 -24.59 -33.20 26.96
CA GLY A 24 -24.09 -32.42 25.81
C GLY A 24 -24.24 -30.90 25.94
N ASP A 25 -25.31 -30.47 26.61
CA ASP A 25 -25.59 -29.08 27.01
C ASP A 25 -24.57 -28.56 28.03
N TRP A 26 -24.14 -29.39 28.97
CA TRP A 26 -23.10 -29.03 29.94
C TRP A 26 -21.73 -28.90 29.29
N ARG A 27 -21.37 -29.80 28.36
CA ARG A 27 -20.14 -29.69 27.55
C ARG A 27 -20.13 -28.39 26.72
N ALA A 28 -21.24 -28.06 26.08
CA ALA A 28 -21.38 -26.81 25.34
C ALA A 28 -21.30 -25.58 26.26
N GLY A 29 -21.87 -25.65 27.47
CA GLY A 29 -21.75 -24.61 28.49
C GLY A 29 -20.31 -24.39 28.95
N MET A 30 -19.58 -25.46 29.26
CA MET A 30 -18.16 -25.39 29.63
C MET A 30 -17.28 -24.87 28.50
N GLN A 31 -17.55 -25.25 27.24
CA GLN A 31 -16.84 -24.71 26.08
C GLN A 31 -17.07 -23.21 25.91
N ARG A 32 -18.30 -22.73 26.10
CA ARG A 32 -18.61 -21.28 26.07
C ARG A 32 -17.88 -20.52 27.18
N GLN A 33 -17.94 -21.01 28.42
CA GLN A 33 -17.22 -20.39 29.54
C GLN A 33 -15.69 -20.42 29.34
N ALA A 34 -15.14 -21.52 28.81
CA ALA A 34 -13.71 -21.58 28.50
C ALA A 34 -13.31 -20.58 27.41
N LEU A 35 -14.15 -20.38 26.39
CA LEU A 35 -13.93 -19.36 25.35
C LEU A 35 -14.01 -17.95 25.92
N GLU A 36 -14.99 -17.66 26.79
CA GLU A 36 -15.13 -16.36 27.46
C GLU A 36 -13.94 -16.06 28.38
N VAL A 37 -13.53 -17.03 29.21
CA VAL A 37 -12.38 -16.88 30.11
C VAL A 37 -11.08 -16.71 29.33
N THR A 38 -10.90 -17.46 28.23
CA THR A 38 -9.70 -17.30 27.39
C THR A 38 -9.69 -16.00 26.61
N ALA A 39 -10.85 -15.49 26.18
CA ALA A 39 -10.98 -14.17 25.57
C ALA A 39 -10.63 -13.06 26.59
N GLY A 40 -11.22 -13.10 27.79
CA GLY A 40 -10.91 -12.13 28.85
C GLY A 40 -9.46 -12.18 29.33
N ALA A 41 -8.85 -13.38 29.40
CA ALA A 41 -7.43 -13.52 29.73
C ALA A 41 -6.52 -12.92 28.65
N ARG A 42 -6.86 -13.07 27.37
CA ARG A 42 -6.13 -12.44 26.25
C ARG A 42 -6.25 -10.93 26.27
N GLU A 43 -7.43 -10.41 26.56
CA GLU A 43 -7.69 -8.98 26.73
C GLU A 43 -6.85 -8.38 27.87
N CYS A 44 -6.87 -9.00 29.06
CA CYS A 44 -6.04 -8.55 30.18
C CYS A 44 -4.53 -8.64 29.86
N THR A 45 -4.09 -9.67 29.16
CA THR A 45 -2.67 -9.82 28.77
C THR A 45 -2.26 -8.75 27.76
N ALA A 46 -3.14 -8.40 26.82
CA ALA A 46 -2.89 -7.36 25.84
C ALA A 46 -2.90 -5.95 26.45
N LEU A 47 -3.85 -5.68 27.36
CA LEU A 47 -3.89 -4.44 28.14
C LEU A 47 -2.64 -4.28 29.01
N TRP A 48 -2.20 -5.37 29.65
CA TRP A 48 -0.96 -5.37 30.44
C TRP A 48 0.28 -5.13 29.56
N ALA A 49 0.39 -5.80 28.42
CA ALA A 49 1.47 -5.59 27.46
C ALA A 49 1.49 -4.15 26.90
N ALA A 50 0.32 -3.60 26.56
CA ALA A 50 0.18 -2.21 26.12
C ALA A 50 0.49 -1.19 27.22
N SER A 51 0.30 -1.55 28.50
CA SER A 51 0.65 -0.72 29.66
C SER A 51 2.15 -0.65 29.97
N GLN A 52 2.96 -1.54 29.38
CA GLN A 52 4.40 -1.66 29.65
C GLN A 52 5.29 -0.91 28.64
N THR A 53 4.71 -0.22 27.65
CA THR A 53 5.43 0.50 26.60
C THR A 53 5.25 2.01 26.75
N ASP A 54 6.35 2.77 26.70
CA ASP A 54 6.35 4.25 26.75
C ASP A 54 5.67 4.90 25.52
N ARG A 55 5.46 4.12 24.45
CA ARG A 55 4.50 4.44 23.38
C ARG A 55 3.18 3.78 23.72
N LEU A 56 2.08 4.55 23.73
CA LEU A 56 0.72 3.99 23.69
C LEU A 56 0.60 3.11 22.43
N ASP A 57 0.94 1.83 22.53
CA ASP A 57 0.83 0.88 21.42
C ASP A 57 -0.63 0.46 21.30
N ALA A 58 -1.46 1.40 20.85
CA ALA A 58 -2.89 1.23 20.67
C ALA A 58 -3.23 0.15 19.62
N ARG A 59 -2.24 -0.31 18.84
CA ARG A 59 -2.41 -1.35 17.83
C ARG A 59 -2.73 -2.71 18.46
N ALA A 60 -2.03 -3.09 19.53
CA ALA A 60 -2.25 -4.38 20.18
C ALA A 60 -3.66 -4.50 20.79
N PRO A 61 -4.18 -3.52 21.55
CA PRO A 61 -5.57 -3.49 21.99
C PRO A 61 -6.56 -3.50 20.81
N LEU A 62 -6.32 -2.73 19.75
CA LEU A 62 -7.17 -2.69 18.55
C LEU A 62 -7.30 -4.07 17.88
N PHE A 63 -6.21 -4.83 17.75
CA PHE A 63 -6.27 -6.17 17.15
C PHE A 63 -6.97 -7.19 18.04
N VAL A 64 -7.02 -6.96 19.35
CA VAL A 64 -7.71 -7.80 20.31
C VAL A 64 -9.21 -7.48 20.34
N GLU A 65 -9.55 -6.19 20.36
CA GLU A 65 -10.94 -5.70 20.33
C GLU A 65 -11.59 -5.96 18.97
N PHE A 66 -10.85 -5.81 17.87
CA PHE A 66 -11.31 -5.99 16.50
C PHE A 66 -10.48 -7.04 15.76
N PRO A 67 -10.64 -8.34 16.08
CA PRO A 67 -9.85 -9.42 15.48
C PRO A 67 -10.06 -9.55 13.96
N GLY A 68 -11.16 -9.00 13.42
CA GLY A 68 -11.44 -8.94 11.98
C GLY A 68 -10.54 -7.96 11.19
N ILE A 69 -9.86 -7.03 11.86
CA ILE A 69 -8.99 -6.05 11.21
C ILE A 69 -7.79 -6.72 10.54
N VAL A 70 -7.15 -7.69 11.19
CA VAL A 70 -5.96 -8.35 10.63
C VAL A 70 -6.28 -9.10 9.32
N PRO A 71 -7.31 -9.97 9.26
CA PRO A 71 -7.74 -10.57 8.00
C PRO A 71 -8.18 -9.55 6.95
N ALA A 72 -8.80 -8.43 7.35
CA ALA A 72 -9.19 -7.38 6.42
C ALA A 72 -7.98 -6.66 5.80
N ILE A 73 -6.99 -6.30 6.61
CA ILE A 73 -5.71 -5.74 6.14
C ILE A 73 -4.99 -6.74 5.23
N GLN A 74 -4.99 -8.03 5.60
CA GLN A 74 -4.32 -9.08 4.82
C GLN A 74 -5.02 -9.39 3.50
N ARG A 75 -6.36 -9.29 3.43
CA ARG A 75 -7.09 -9.34 2.16
C ARG A 75 -6.69 -8.19 1.23
N GLY A 76 -6.23 -7.08 1.81
CA GLY A 76 -5.78 -5.89 1.09
C GLY A 76 -6.93 -5.09 0.50
N GLY A 77 -6.60 -3.87 0.08
CA GLY A 77 -7.43 -2.99 -0.74
C GLY A 77 -6.63 -2.59 -1.97
N ALA A 78 -6.26 -3.56 -2.79
CA ALA A 78 -5.53 -3.29 -4.02
C ALA A 78 -6.50 -2.81 -5.10
N PHE A 79 -6.11 -1.79 -5.86
CA PHE A 79 -6.93 -1.20 -6.92
C PHE A 79 -6.89 -2.05 -8.20
N GLY A 80 -7.22 -3.35 -8.09
CA GLY A 80 -7.15 -4.31 -9.20
C GLY A 80 -5.80 -5.04 -9.34
N GLY A 81 -4.82 -4.76 -8.46
CA GLY A 81 -3.56 -5.50 -8.32
C GLY A 81 -3.56 -6.51 -7.16
N SER A 82 -2.41 -7.16 -6.92
CA SER A 82 -2.17 -7.96 -5.71
C SER A 82 -1.38 -7.14 -4.69
N PHE A 83 -1.77 -7.17 -3.42
CA PHE A 83 -1.09 -6.42 -2.36
C PHE A 83 0.39 -6.85 -2.20
N SER A 84 1.26 -5.89 -1.87
CA SER A 84 2.66 -6.12 -1.56
C SER A 84 3.07 -5.32 -0.34
N ARG A 85 3.44 -6.00 0.75
CA ARG A 85 3.94 -5.35 1.96
C ARG A 85 5.24 -4.59 1.68
N ALA A 86 6.17 -5.20 0.94
CA ALA A 86 7.48 -4.61 0.65
C ALA A 86 7.35 -3.26 -0.08
N ILE A 87 6.41 -3.16 -1.03
CA ILE A 87 6.11 -1.91 -1.73
C ILE A 87 5.37 -0.93 -0.81
N ALA A 88 4.37 -1.41 -0.06
CA ALA A 88 3.55 -0.56 0.81
C ALA A 88 4.32 0.07 1.97
N THR A 89 5.37 -0.58 2.46
CA THR A 89 6.18 -0.08 3.58
C THR A 89 7.33 0.82 3.14
N ASP A 90 7.60 0.99 1.84
CA ASP A 90 8.59 1.94 1.35
C ASP A 90 8.27 2.40 -0.08
N ILE A 91 7.38 3.40 -0.20
CA ILE A 91 6.88 3.90 -1.49
C ILE A 91 7.87 4.84 -2.20
N PHE A 92 8.76 5.48 -1.43
CA PHE A 92 9.69 6.50 -1.91
C PHE A 92 11.00 5.91 -2.44
N LYS A 93 11.40 4.70 -2.00
CA LYS A 93 12.63 4.06 -2.47
C LYS A 93 12.43 2.94 -3.47
N ALA A 94 13.37 2.86 -4.40
CA ALA A 94 13.50 1.77 -5.35
C ALA A 94 14.43 0.67 -4.81
N SER A 95 14.04 0.03 -3.69
CA SER A 95 14.82 -1.09 -3.12
C SER A 95 14.83 -2.29 -4.09
N GLU A 96 15.89 -3.09 -4.07
CA GLU A 96 15.98 -4.31 -4.90
C GLU A 96 14.81 -5.26 -4.64
N GLU A 97 14.44 -5.42 -3.37
CA GLU A 97 13.27 -6.20 -2.98
C GLU A 97 11.99 -5.59 -3.57
N GLY A 98 11.76 -4.27 -3.41
CA GLY A 98 10.61 -3.59 -3.97
C GLY A 98 10.48 -3.77 -5.49
N ILE A 99 11.59 -3.64 -6.22
CA ILE A 99 11.64 -3.83 -7.68
C ILE A 99 11.35 -5.30 -8.04
N ALA A 100 11.89 -6.27 -7.30
CA ALA A 100 11.62 -7.68 -7.53
C ALA A 100 10.14 -8.03 -7.31
N TYR A 101 9.52 -7.47 -6.27
CA TYR A 101 8.08 -7.59 -6.04
C TYR A 101 7.28 -6.90 -7.14
N ALA A 102 7.70 -5.71 -7.58
CA ALA A 102 7.05 -5.01 -8.67
C ALA A 102 7.04 -5.88 -9.94
N ARG A 103 8.20 -6.44 -10.31
CA ARG A 103 8.31 -7.33 -11.49
C ARG A 103 7.45 -8.58 -11.39
N ARG A 104 7.23 -9.10 -10.18
CA ARG A 104 6.40 -10.29 -9.96
C ARG A 104 4.90 -9.98 -10.02
N LEU A 105 4.48 -8.78 -9.64
CA LEU A 105 3.07 -8.47 -9.36
C LEU A 105 2.43 -7.52 -10.37
N LEU A 106 3.22 -6.65 -11.00
CA LEU A 106 2.70 -5.74 -12.02
C LEU A 106 2.37 -6.52 -13.28
N ARG A 107 1.32 -6.06 -13.96
CA ARG A 107 0.92 -6.56 -15.26
C ARG A 107 0.35 -5.42 -16.08
N ILE A 108 0.51 -5.52 -17.39
CA ILE A 108 -0.07 -4.61 -18.37
C ILE A 108 -1.17 -5.34 -19.14
N GLU A 109 -2.33 -4.71 -19.27
CA GLU A 109 -3.47 -5.26 -20.00
C GLU A 109 -3.99 -4.22 -20.99
N ALA A 110 -4.25 -4.65 -22.22
CA ALA A 110 -4.96 -3.80 -23.18
C ALA A 110 -6.42 -3.66 -22.74
N VAL A 111 -6.89 -2.42 -22.60
CA VAL A 111 -8.25 -2.10 -22.15
C VAL A 111 -9.10 -1.44 -23.24
N ALA A 112 -8.45 -0.87 -24.25
CA ALA A 112 -9.04 -0.37 -25.48
C ALA A 112 -7.96 -0.33 -26.59
N PRO A 113 -8.29 -0.06 -27.87
CA PRO A 113 -7.28 0.18 -28.90
C PRO A 113 -6.27 1.24 -28.44
N HIS A 114 -4.97 0.95 -28.61
CA HIS A 114 -3.87 1.84 -28.24
C HIS A 114 -3.90 2.33 -26.77
N THR A 115 -4.59 1.60 -25.90
CA THR A 115 -4.76 1.96 -24.49
C THR A 115 -4.52 0.75 -23.61
N TRP A 116 -3.60 0.89 -22.66
CA TRP A 116 -3.27 -0.13 -21.69
C TRP A 116 -3.42 0.38 -20.27
N MET A 117 -3.73 -0.55 -19.37
CA MET A 117 -3.71 -0.34 -17.93
C MET A 117 -2.59 -1.18 -17.34
N ILE A 118 -1.69 -0.54 -16.60
CA ILE A 118 -0.72 -1.22 -15.75
C ILE A 118 -1.28 -1.25 -14.35
N TYR A 119 -1.48 -2.46 -13.83
CA TYR A 119 -2.01 -2.65 -12.49
C TYR A 119 -0.89 -2.82 -11.48
N LEU A 120 -0.90 -2.01 -10.42
CA LEU A 120 0.05 -2.10 -9.31
C LEU A 120 -0.67 -2.47 -7.99
N PRO A 121 0.08 -2.79 -6.91
CA PRO A 121 -0.52 -3.08 -5.61
C PRO A 121 -1.30 -1.93 -4.96
N LEU A 122 -0.93 -0.65 -5.23
CA LEU A 122 -1.44 0.54 -4.53
C LEU A 122 -2.13 1.56 -5.44
N VAL A 123 -1.67 1.68 -6.68
CA VAL A 123 -2.20 2.61 -7.69
C VAL A 123 -2.23 1.90 -9.03
N ASN A 124 -2.65 2.58 -10.10
CA ASN A 124 -2.49 2.09 -11.45
C ASN A 124 -1.88 3.16 -12.34
N VAL A 125 -1.36 2.76 -13.50
CA VAL A 125 -0.86 3.66 -14.53
C VAL A 125 -1.62 3.38 -15.81
N VAL A 126 -2.18 4.40 -16.44
CA VAL A 126 -2.81 4.27 -17.76
C VAL A 126 -1.81 4.70 -18.83
N VAL A 127 -1.72 3.97 -19.92
CA VAL A 127 -0.85 4.25 -21.06
C VAL A 127 -1.71 4.43 -22.29
N PHE A 128 -1.65 5.61 -22.90
CA PHE A 128 -2.27 5.90 -24.19
C PHE A 128 -1.18 6.07 -25.23
N GLU A 129 -1.29 5.39 -26.36
CA GLU A 129 -0.41 5.61 -27.51
C GLU A 129 -1.10 6.53 -28.52
N THR A 130 -0.38 7.58 -28.92
CA THR A 130 -0.83 8.61 -29.88
C THR A 130 0.19 8.71 -31.02
N GLU A 131 -0.10 9.50 -32.07
CA GLU A 131 0.84 9.70 -33.17
C GLU A 131 2.19 10.33 -32.74
N ASP A 132 2.21 11.14 -31.67
CA ASP A 132 3.41 11.83 -31.18
C ASP A 132 4.17 11.02 -30.10
N GLY A 133 3.61 9.90 -29.64
CA GLY A 133 4.17 9.05 -28.59
C GLY A 133 3.18 8.75 -27.47
N LEU A 134 3.71 8.28 -26.33
CA LEU A 134 2.90 7.81 -25.22
C LEU A 134 2.51 8.95 -24.27
N VAL A 135 1.25 8.95 -23.85
CA VAL A 135 0.75 9.72 -22.72
C VAL A 135 0.46 8.77 -21.57
N LEU A 136 1.19 8.93 -20.47
CA LEU A 136 0.97 8.20 -19.23
C LEU A 136 0.11 9.04 -18.29
N VAL A 137 -0.83 8.39 -17.61
CA VAL A 137 -1.51 8.93 -16.43
C VAL A 137 -0.96 8.20 -15.22
N ASP A 138 -0.23 8.96 -14.39
CA ASP A 138 0.61 8.53 -13.28
C ASP A 138 1.83 7.68 -13.69
N ALA A 139 2.70 7.40 -12.71
CA ALA A 139 3.97 6.71 -12.86
C ALA A 139 4.29 5.73 -11.72
N GLY A 140 3.35 5.50 -10.79
CA GLY A 140 3.52 4.53 -9.71
C GLY A 140 4.52 4.95 -8.63
N VAL A 141 4.81 4.01 -7.71
CA VAL A 141 5.82 4.13 -6.65
C VAL A 141 7.25 4.06 -7.21
N ALA A 142 8.24 4.49 -6.43
CA ALA A 142 9.65 4.53 -6.88
C ALA A 142 10.19 3.18 -7.39
N ALA A 143 9.87 2.09 -6.70
CA ALA A 143 10.29 0.74 -7.09
C ALA A 143 9.59 0.20 -8.36
N ALA A 144 8.44 0.77 -8.74
CA ALA A 144 7.69 0.33 -9.91
C ALA A 144 8.22 0.92 -11.21
N GLY A 145 8.86 2.08 -11.18
CA GLY A 145 9.32 2.82 -12.37
C GLY A 145 10.08 1.95 -13.40
N PRO A 146 11.14 1.22 -13.01
CA PRO A 146 11.87 0.36 -13.94
C PRO A 146 11.00 -0.75 -14.56
N VAL A 147 10.05 -1.29 -13.80
CA VAL A 147 9.15 -2.36 -14.24
C VAL A 147 8.05 -1.82 -15.15
N ILE A 148 7.53 -0.61 -14.88
CA ILE A 148 6.62 0.10 -15.76
C ILE A 148 7.26 0.28 -17.13
N ARG A 149 8.53 0.71 -17.18
CA ARG A 149 9.28 0.84 -18.44
C ARG A 149 9.41 -0.49 -19.18
N GLU A 150 9.72 -1.57 -18.46
CA GLU A 150 9.79 -2.93 -19.03
C GLU A 150 8.45 -3.38 -19.62
N LEU A 151 7.34 -3.12 -18.91
CA LEU A 151 6.01 -3.49 -19.37
C LEU A 151 5.55 -2.68 -20.58
N ILE A 152 5.84 -1.38 -20.61
CA ILE A 152 5.53 -0.53 -21.79
C ILE A 152 6.29 -1.04 -23.01
N ALA A 153 7.60 -1.30 -22.86
CA ALA A 153 8.44 -1.84 -23.94
C ALA A 153 7.98 -3.22 -24.44
N SER A 154 7.14 -3.93 -23.68
CA SER A 154 6.58 -5.22 -24.13
C SER A 154 5.38 -5.07 -25.08
N VAL A 155 4.77 -3.89 -25.16
CA VAL A 155 3.55 -3.65 -25.98
C VAL A 155 3.74 -2.60 -27.07
N THR A 156 4.74 -1.71 -26.95
CA THR A 156 5.07 -0.68 -27.95
C THR A 156 6.52 -0.19 -27.80
N ASP A 157 7.08 0.33 -28.89
CA ASP A 157 8.38 1.00 -28.95
C ASP A 157 8.25 2.55 -28.99
N ALA A 158 7.02 3.09 -28.93
CA ALA A 158 6.79 4.53 -28.97
C ALA A 158 7.43 5.25 -27.75
N PRO A 159 8.01 6.45 -27.93
CA PRO A 159 8.66 7.18 -26.85
C PRO A 159 7.62 7.70 -25.84
N ILE A 160 8.00 7.80 -24.56
CA ILE A 160 7.16 8.45 -23.55
C ILE A 160 7.20 9.97 -23.80
N TYR A 161 6.10 10.51 -24.31
CA TYR A 161 5.99 11.92 -24.69
C TYR A 161 5.49 12.79 -23.53
N THR A 162 4.51 12.31 -22.76
CA THR A 162 3.92 13.05 -21.65
C THR A 162 3.59 12.13 -20.47
N ILE A 163 3.83 12.61 -19.25
CA ILE A 163 3.37 11.99 -18.01
C ILE A 163 2.49 13.01 -17.30
N ILE A 164 1.25 12.64 -17.03
CA ILE A 164 0.28 13.44 -16.28
C ILE A 164 0.22 12.90 -14.87
N TYR A 165 0.61 13.70 -13.88
CA TYR A 165 0.32 13.37 -12.48
C TYR A 165 -1.13 13.75 -12.18
N THR A 166 -1.92 12.77 -11.77
CA THR A 166 -3.30 13.01 -11.35
C THR A 166 -3.36 13.90 -10.12
N HIS A 167 -2.48 13.65 -9.15
CA HIS A 167 -2.32 14.43 -7.92
C HIS A 167 -0.94 14.19 -7.29
N CYS A 168 -0.70 14.75 -6.11
CA CYS A 168 0.65 14.89 -5.54
C CYS A 168 1.15 13.71 -4.69
N HIS A 169 0.40 12.63 -4.56
CA HIS A 169 0.83 11.51 -3.73
C HIS A 169 2.03 10.77 -4.35
N ALA A 170 2.92 10.32 -3.47
CA ALA A 170 4.17 9.68 -3.84
C ALA A 170 3.98 8.38 -4.67
N ASP A 171 2.94 7.61 -4.38
CA ASP A 171 2.59 6.40 -5.11
C ASP A 171 2.09 6.66 -6.53
N HIS A 172 1.76 7.91 -6.90
CA HIS A 172 1.40 8.29 -8.27
C HIS A 172 2.58 8.84 -9.08
N ALA A 173 3.60 9.40 -8.44
CA ALA A 173 4.64 10.16 -9.15
C ALA A 173 6.06 9.62 -8.96
N CYS A 174 6.36 8.91 -7.87
CA CYS A 174 7.75 8.58 -7.53
C CYS A 174 8.40 7.59 -8.50
N GLY A 175 7.67 6.81 -9.31
CA GLY A 175 8.27 5.96 -10.34
C GLY A 175 8.85 6.71 -11.53
N THR A 176 8.55 8.01 -11.68
CA THR A 176 8.93 8.81 -12.85
C THR A 176 10.43 8.90 -13.09
N TRP A 177 11.27 8.82 -12.05
CA TRP A 177 12.74 8.88 -12.20
C TRP A 177 13.27 7.85 -13.21
N ALA A 178 12.63 6.69 -13.32
CA ALA A 178 13.04 5.62 -14.23
C ALA A 178 12.52 5.78 -15.67
N LEU A 179 11.62 6.74 -15.89
CA LEU A 179 10.90 7.01 -17.14
C LEU A 179 11.43 8.25 -17.89
N MET A 180 12.47 8.90 -17.37
CA MET A 180 13.00 10.16 -17.90
C MET A 180 13.84 10.05 -19.18
N LYS A 181 14.06 8.84 -19.71
CA LYS A 181 14.95 8.61 -20.87
C LYS A 181 14.57 9.46 -22.09
N ASP A 182 13.27 9.59 -22.35
CA ASP A 182 12.74 10.30 -23.52
C ASP A 182 12.48 11.79 -23.23
N ASN A 183 12.87 12.27 -22.05
CA ASN A 183 12.65 13.64 -21.56
C ASN A 183 11.17 14.09 -21.69
N PRO A 184 10.22 13.36 -21.08
CA PRO A 184 8.79 13.61 -21.25
C PRO A 184 8.37 14.97 -20.68
N HIS A 185 7.29 15.52 -21.23
CA HIS A 185 6.57 16.61 -20.57
C HIS A 185 5.84 16.08 -19.34
N ILE A 186 6.10 16.68 -18.18
CA ILE A 186 5.43 16.30 -16.93
C ILE A 186 4.40 17.37 -16.60
N VAL A 187 3.14 16.97 -16.57
CA VAL A 187 2.00 17.87 -16.41
C VAL A 187 1.27 17.57 -15.11
N ALA A 188 1.00 18.61 -14.32
CA ALA A 188 0.22 18.47 -13.10
C ALA A 188 -0.56 19.74 -12.74
N GLN A 189 -1.46 19.63 -11.76
CA GLN A 189 -2.10 20.79 -11.17
C GLN A 189 -1.08 21.70 -10.45
N ALA A 190 -1.33 23.01 -10.43
CA ALA A 190 -0.37 24.04 -10.01
C ALA A 190 0.08 24.04 -8.55
N ASP A 191 -0.64 23.36 -7.65
CA ASP A 191 -0.29 23.26 -6.23
C ASP A 191 0.48 21.95 -5.93
N LEU A 192 0.62 21.03 -6.89
CA LEU A 192 1.42 19.81 -6.74
C LEU A 192 2.87 20.09 -6.31
N PRO A 193 3.61 21.07 -6.89
CA PRO A 193 4.95 21.38 -6.43
C PRO A 193 5.02 21.70 -4.93
N ALA A 194 4.04 22.45 -4.39
CA ALA A 194 3.99 22.77 -2.97
C ALA A 194 3.69 21.53 -2.09
N CYS A 195 2.96 20.56 -2.62
CA CYS A 195 2.78 19.26 -1.94
C CYS A 195 4.09 18.45 -1.92
N PHE A 196 4.86 18.44 -3.01
CA PHE A 196 6.19 17.82 -3.02
C PHE A 196 7.16 18.51 -2.07
N ASP A 197 7.16 19.84 -2.01
CA ASP A 197 8.00 20.61 -1.08
C ASP A 197 7.69 20.22 0.39
N ARG A 198 6.43 19.90 0.72
CA ARG A 198 6.06 19.41 2.07
C ARG A 198 6.71 18.08 2.43
N TYR A 199 6.92 17.15 1.49
CA TYR A 199 7.65 15.91 1.78
C TYR A 199 9.09 16.18 2.25
N ILE A 200 9.69 17.26 1.74
CA ILE A 200 11.06 17.69 2.06
C ILE A 200 11.07 18.49 3.37
N GLU A 201 10.09 19.36 3.58
CA GLU A 201 10.02 20.25 4.75
C GLU A 201 9.60 19.52 6.03
N LEU A 202 8.74 18.50 5.92
CA LEU A 202 8.09 17.83 7.06
C LEU A 202 8.32 16.30 7.07
N PRO A 203 9.55 15.80 6.86
CA PRO A 203 9.77 14.37 6.62
C PRO A 203 9.39 13.51 7.83
N GLY A 204 9.69 13.94 9.06
CA GLY A 204 9.32 13.19 10.27
C GLY A 204 7.82 13.00 10.41
N SER A 205 7.05 14.08 10.29
CA SER A 205 5.59 14.06 10.45
C SER A 205 4.91 13.26 9.34
N LEU A 206 5.34 13.46 8.09
CA LEU A 206 4.74 12.78 6.95
C LEU A 206 5.11 11.29 6.91
N ALA A 207 6.35 10.93 7.28
CA ALA A 207 6.75 9.55 7.44
C ALA A 207 5.88 8.80 8.46
N GLU A 208 5.67 9.39 9.64
CA GLU A 208 4.83 8.78 10.68
C GLU A 208 3.37 8.66 10.22
N TYR A 209 2.82 9.72 9.60
CA TYR A 209 1.45 9.73 9.05
C TYR A 209 1.23 8.63 8.01
N MET A 210 2.17 8.47 7.06
CA MET A 210 2.08 7.49 5.98
C MET A 210 2.59 6.09 6.36
N GLY A 211 3.13 5.92 7.57
CA GLY A 211 3.78 4.68 8.00
C GLY A 211 5.02 4.32 7.17
N GLN A 212 5.76 5.32 6.69
CA GLN A 212 6.96 5.17 5.88
C GLN A 212 8.23 5.38 6.71
N PRO A 213 9.39 4.82 6.32
CA PRO A 213 10.65 5.12 6.97
C PRO A 213 11.05 6.58 6.72
N VAL A 214 11.39 7.32 7.78
CA VAL A 214 11.87 8.71 7.66
C VAL A 214 13.06 8.82 6.70
N ALA A 215 13.96 7.84 6.74
CA ALA A 215 15.15 7.77 5.88
C ALA A 215 14.84 7.46 4.39
N SER A 216 13.57 7.18 4.06
CA SER A 216 13.12 6.98 2.69
C SER A 216 12.49 8.23 2.09
N LEU A 217 12.08 9.21 2.90
CA LEU A 217 11.50 10.44 2.38
C LEU A 217 12.55 11.30 1.64
N PRO A 218 12.10 12.09 0.65
CA PRO A 218 12.97 12.99 -0.09
C PRO A 218 13.57 14.06 0.84
N THR A 219 14.83 14.38 0.62
CA THR A 219 15.60 15.36 1.39
C THR A 219 15.87 16.64 0.58
N SER A 220 15.69 16.57 -0.73
CA SER A 220 15.91 17.67 -1.66
C SER A 220 14.97 17.55 -2.86
N ARG A 221 14.91 18.60 -3.67
CA ARG A 221 14.11 18.60 -4.90
C ARG A 221 14.63 17.60 -5.93
N ASP A 222 15.91 17.24 -5.89
CA ASP A 222 16.52 16.29 -6.82
C ASP A 222 16.08 14.84 -6.55
N ASP A 223 15.52 14.57 -5.36
CA ASP A 223 14.96 13.27 -5.00
C ASP A 223 13.57 13.02 -5.62
N LEU A 224 12.96 14.05 -6.24
CA LEU A 224 11.62 14.01 -6.85
C LEU A 224 11.64 14.59 -8.26
N VAL A 225 10.77 14.09 -9.13
CA VAL A 225 10.64 14.64 -10.49
C VAL A 225 9.45 15.61 -10.55
N TYR A 226 9.74 16.91 -10.47
CA TYR A 226 8.74 17.97 -10.50
C TYR A 226 8.10 18.14 -11.89
N PRO A 227 6.84 18.63 -11.96
CA PRO A 227 6.20 18.95 -13.23
C PRO A 227 6.97 19.99 -14.05
N THR A 228 7.11 19.76 -15.35
CA THR A 228 7.65 20.74 -16.30
C THR A 228 6.59 21.77 -16.71
N LYS A 229 5.31 21.43 -16.57
CA LYS A 229 4.17 22.29 -16.87
C LYS A 229 3.10 22.11 -15.81
N THR A 230 2.50 23.22 -15.38
CA THR A 230 1.39 23.19 -14.44
C THR A 230 0.16 23.92 -14.96
N PHE A 231 -1.00 23.62 -14.37
CA PHE A 231 -2.27 24.27 -14.75
C PHE A 231 -3.17 24.55 -13.54
N ARG A 232 -4.10 25.50 -13.70
CA ARG A 232 -5.21 25.79 -12.77
C ARG A 232 -6.54 25.68 -13.50
N GLY A 233 -7.58 25.20 -12.82
CA GLY A 233 -8.91 25.05 -13.40
C GLY A 233 -8.95 23.91 -14.41
N GLU A 234 -9.04 24.23 -15.70
CA GLU A 234 -9.07 23.25 -16.78
C GLU A 234 -7.95 23.53 -17.79
N MET A 235 -7.39 22.48 -18.37
CA MET A 235 -6.45 22.56 -19.48
C MET A 235 -6.68 21.40 -20.43
N THR A 236 -6.72 21.68 -21.73
CA THR A 236 -6.65 20.64 -22.76
C THR A 236 -5.21 20.51 -23.24
N LEU A 237 -4.69 19.28 -23.24
CA LEU A 237 -3.48 18.91 -23.95
C LEU A 237 -3.89 18.20 -25.25
N THR A 238 -3.28 18.57 -26.36
CA THR A 238 -3.42 17.82 -27.61
C THR A 238 -2.09 17.14 -27.90
N VAL A 239 -2.08 15.81 -28.01
CA VAL A 239 -0.88 15.00 -28.25
C VAL A 239 -1.20 14.00 -29.35
N GLY A 240 -0.48 14.03 -30.47
CA GLY A 240 -0.68 13.11 -31.58
C GLY A 240 -2.11 13.11 -32.14
N GLY A 241 -2.77 14.28 -32.15
CA GLY A 241 -4.16 14.44 -32.60
C GLY A 241 -5.24 14.12 -31.57
N GLU A 242 -4.88 13.63 -30.38
CA GLU A 242 -5.81 13.25 -29.31
C GLU A 242 -5.87 14.33 -28.21
N ASP A 243 -7.09 14.63 -27.73
CA ASP A 243 -7.34 15.63 -26.69
C ASP A 243 -7.48 15.01 -25.29
N PHE A 244 -6.62 15.46 -24.37
CA PHE A 244 -6.66 15.12 -22.95
C PHE A 244 -7.13 16.34 -22.14
N VAL A 245 -8.38 16.31 -21.67
CA VAL A 245 -8.98 17.41 -20.90
C VAL A 245 -8.76 17.22 -19.41
N LEU A 246 -7.82 17.97 -18.85
CA LEU A 246 -7.42 17.92 -17.45
C LEU A 246 -8.25 18.91 -16.64
N ARG A 247 -8.88 18.45 -15.56
CA ARG A 247 -9.72 19.27 -14.67
C ARG A 247 -9.21 19.18 -13.24
N ALA A 248 -8.71 20.30 -12.72
CA ALA A 248 -8.30 20.40 -11.34
C ALA A 248 -9.54 20.28 -10.43
N ARG A 249 -9.46 19.36 -9.46
CA ARG A 249 -10.48 19.15 -8.43
C ARG A 249 -9.81 19.18 -7.06
N PRO A 250 -9.58 20.38 -6.49
CA PRO A 250 -8.92 20.50 -5.20
C PRO A 250 -9.77 19.88 -4.08
N GLY A 251 -9.11 19.36 -3.04
CA GLY A 251 -9.76 18.81 -1.84
C GLY A 251 -9.81 17.29 -1.75
N GLU A 252 -9.32 16.57 -2.74
CA GLU A 252 -8.95 15.14 -2.58
C GLU A 252 -7.60 15.02 -1.87
N THR A 253 -6.68 15.96 -2.17
CA THR A 253 -5.34 16.12 -1.60
C THR A 253 -5.03 17.56 -1.22
#